data_AF-A0A1M3BHF2-F1
#
_entry.id   AF-A0A1M3BHF2-F1
#
_cell.length_a   1.000
_cell.length_b   1.000
_cell.length_c   1.000
_cell.angle_alpha   90.00
_cell.angle_beta   90.00
_cell.angle_gamma   90.00
#
_symmetry.space_group_name_H-M   'P 1'
#
loop_
_entity.id
_entity.type
_entity.pdbx_description
1 polymer ?
#
loop_
_entity_poly.entity_id
_entity_poly.type
_entity_poly.pdbx_seq_one_letter_code
_entity_poly.pdbx_strand_id
1 'polypeptide(L)'
;VFSGIDKITGRITSFDVYIGETVQFGALQVTPKVCYSRDDTEAQSITSFVEVDEITLDRKIRRIFTGWMFADSPGLNAVEHPVYDVWLTECKTKSDVPPPEDGEAKAQ
;
A
#
# COMPACT_ATOMS: atom_id res chain seq x y z
N VAL A 1 0.90 -5.21 4.07
CA VAL A 1 1.56 -5.84 2.91
C VAL A 1 0.80 -5.44 1.67
N PHE A 2 1.53 -4.98 0.67
CA PHE A 2 0.98 -4.61 -0.62
C PHE A 2 1.67 -5.43 -1.71
N SER A 3 0.97 -5.61 -2.81
CA SER A 3 1.57 -6.06 -4.06
C SER A 3 1.42 -4.96 -5.10
N GLY A 4 2.47 -4.78 -5.88
CA GLY A 4 2.48 -3.86 -7.00
C GLY A 4 2.95 -4.56 -8.26
N ILE A 5 2.36 -4.21 -9.41
CA ILE A 5 2.81 -4.64 -10.73
C ILE A 5 3.33 -3.45 -11.52
N ASP A 6 4.47 -3.63 -12.17
CA ASP A 6 4.92 -2.76 -13.25
C ASP A 6 4.41 -3.34 -14.56
N LYS A 7 3.47 -2.65 -15.22
CA LYS A 7 2.83 -3.11 -16.47
C LYS A 7 3.74 -3.04 -17.68
N ILE A 8 4.86 -2.31 -17.61
CA ILE A 8 5.86 -2.25 -18.68
C ILE A 8 6.74 -3.50 -18.64
N THR A 9 7.17 -3.90 -17.44
CA THR A 9 8.05 -5.07 -17.27
C THR A 9 7.31 -6.38 -16.97
N GLY A 10 6.02 -6.29 -16.61
CA GLY A 10 5.20 -7.42 -16.18
C GLY A 10 5.58 -8.01 -14.82
N ARG A 11 6.44 -7.33 -14.04
CA ARG A 11 6.93 -7.84 -12.75
C ARG A 11 6.00 -7.46 -11.62
N ILE A 12 5.62 -8.45 -10.81
CA ILE A 12 4.89 -8.26 -9.56
C ILE A 12 5.88 -8.28 -8.40
N THR A 13 5.80 -7.31 -7.52
CA THR A 13 6.62 -7.20 -6.30
C THR A 13 5.70 -7.06 -5.10
N SER A 14 5.97 -7.83 -4.05
CA SER A 14 5.32 -7.64 -2.74
C SER A 14 6.25 -6.86 -1.83
N PHE A 15 5.68 -5.93 -1.08
CA PHE A 15 6.42 -5.07 -0.16
C PHE A 15 5.62 -4.80 1.10
N ASP A 16 6.34 -4.72 2.22
CA ASP A 16 5.76 -4.36 3.50
C ASP A 16 5.77 -2.84 3.65
N VAL A 17 4.67 -2.31 4.19
CA VAL A 17 4.52 -0.88 4.47
C VAL A 17 4.00 -0.77 5.88
N TYR A 18 4.74 -0.02 6.70
CA TYR A 18 4.34 0.29 8.06
C TYR A 18 3.18 1.29 8.07
N ILE A 19 2.33 1.21 9.08
CA ILE A 19 1.19 2.12 9.21
C ILE A 19 1.71 3.54 9.50
N GLY A 20 1.26 4.50 8.71
CA GLY A 20 1.70 5.89 8.78
C GLY A 20 2.96 6.20 7.97
N GLU A 21 3.69 5.17 7.54
CA GLU A 21 4.89 5.32 6.71
C GLU A 21 4.55 5.33 5.21
N THR A 22 5.43 5.95 4.44
CA THR A 22 5.30 6.03 2.99
C THR A 22 6.38 5.19 2.31
N VAL A 23 5.97 4.22 1.50
CA VAL A 23 6.88 3.44 0.66
C VAL A 23 6.68 3.84 -0.80
N GLN A 24 7.78 3.95 -1.53
CA GLN A 24 7.76 4.23 -2.96
C GLN A 24 7.80 2.94 -3.78
N PHE A 25 6.83 2.77 -4.66
CA PHE A 25 6.76 1.73 -5.69
C PHE A 25 6.73 2.39 -7.07
N GLY A 26 7.87 2.39 -7.77
CA GLY A 26 8.00 3.08 -9.05
C GLY A 26 7.77 4.59 -8.91
N ALA A 27 6.73 5.10 -9.57
CA ALA A 27 6.30 6.50 -9.45
C ALA A 27 5.20 6.71 -8.39
N LEU A 28 4.76 5.66 -7.71
CA LEU A 28 3.70 5.74 -6.69
C LEU A 28 4.29 5.76 -5.29
N GLN A 29 3.71 6.56 -4.41
CA GLN A 29 3.97 6.61 -2.98
C GLN A 29 2.74 6.09 -2.26
N VAL A 30 2.89 4.98 -1.54
CA VAL A 30 1.79 4.25 -0.89
C VAL A 30 1.88 4.47 0.61
N THR A 31 0.81 4.99 1.21
CA THR A 31 0.75 5.31 2.64
C THR A 31 -0.52 4.72 3.27
N PRO A 32 -0.45 3.54 3.90
CA PRO A 32 -1.57 3.00 4.66
C PRO A 32 -1.74 3.77 5.97
N LYS A 33 -2.96 4.24 6.24
CA LYS A 33 -3.29 4.94 7.50
C LYS A 33 -3.83 4.00 8.57
N VAL A 34 -4.56 2.97 8.15
CA VAL A 34 -5.19 1.98 9.02
C VAL A 34 -5.23 0.64 8.30
N CYS A 35 -5.12 -0.46 9.03
CA CYS A 35 -5.24 -1.81 8.50
C CYS A 35 -6.05 -2.65 9.48
N TYR A 36 -7.14 -3.25 9.00
CA TYR A 36 -8.00 -4.14 9.77
C TYR A 36 -7.94 -5.53 9.15
N SER A 37 -7.66 -6.52 9.99
CA SER A 37 -7.80 -7.94 9.68
C SER A 37 -8.80 -8.55 10.64
N ARG A 38 -9.69 -9.40 10.12
CA ARG A 38 -10.54 -10.25 10.94
C ARG A 38 -9.79 -11.53 11.34
N ASP A 39 -10.30 -12.19 12.37
CA ASP A 39 -9.77 -13.47 12.87
C ASP A 39 -10.05 -14.62 11.90
N ASP A 40 -9.18 -15.64 11.94
CA ASP A 40 -9.18 -16.81 11.05
C ASP A 40 -10.43 -17.69 11.14
N THR A 41 -11.30 -17.48 12.13
CA THR A 41 -12.56 -18.21 12.31
C THR A 41 -13.73 -17.63 11.50
N GLU A 42 -13.58 -16.42 10.96
CA GLU A 42 -14.56 -15.78 10.07
C GLU A 42 -14.02 -15.75 8.63
N ALA A 43 -14.84 -15.38 7.64
CA ALA A 43 -14.35 -15.17 6.28
C ALA A 43 -13.25 -14.09 6.30
N GLN A 44 -12.05 -14.44 5.81
CA GLN A 44 -10.90 -13.56 5.81
C GLN A 44 -11.22 -12.30 5.00
N SER A 45 -11.47 -11.20 5.69
CA SER A 45 -11.68 -9.89 5.08
C SER A 45 -10.67 -8.93 5.67
N ILE A 46 -9.72 -8.54 4.83
CA ILE A 46 -8.64 -7.63 5.18
C ILE A 46 -8.89 -6.34 4.43
N THR A 47 -8.96 -5.24 5.16
CA THR A 47 -9.19 -3.92 4.58
C THR A 47 -8.22 -2.89 5.14
N SER A 48 -7.82 -1.94 4.30
CA SER A 48 -6.90 -0.88 4.68
C SER A 48 -7.36 0.44 4.09
N PHE A 49 -7.29 1.51 4.86
CA PHE A 49 -7.46 2.86 4.34
C PHE A 49 -6.11 3.38 3.87
N VAL A 50 -6.01 3.69 2.58
CA VAL A 50 -4.73 3.97 1.91
C VAL A 50 -4.81 5.29 1.16
N GLU A 51 -3.75 6.08 1.28
CA GLU A 51 -3.47 7.21 0.41
C GLU A 51 -2.38 6.81 -0.58
N VAL A 52 -2.61 7.10 -1.87
CA VAL A 52 -1.59 6.91 -2.90
C VAL A 52 -1.36 8.20 -3.65
N ASP A 53 -0.10 8.62 -3.67
CA ASP A 53 0.39 9.79 -4.37
C ASP A 53 1.23 9.36 -5.58
N GLU A 54 1.13 10.11 -6.68
CA GLU A 54 1.93 9.93 -7.89
C GLU A 54 3.00 11.01 -7.95
N ILE A 55 4.25 10.61 -8.22
CA ILE A 55 5.36 11.49 -8.56
C ILE A 55 5.41 11.63 -10.08
N THR A 56 5.04 12.81 -10.57
CA THR A 56 5.03 13.11 -12.00
C THR A 56 6.45 13.34 -12.55
N LEU A 57 6.59 13.36 -13.88
CA LEU A 57 7.87 13.65 -14.56
C LEU A 57 8.43 15.04 -14.23
N ASP A 58 7.57 16.01 -13.93
CA ASP A 58 7.94 17.35 -13.47
C ASP A 58 8.16 17.43 -11.95
N ARG A 59 8.29 16.27 -11.28
CA ARG A 59 8.53 16.10 -9.83
C ARG A 59 7.46 16.73 -8.94
N LYS A 60 6.22 16.79 -9.42
CA LYS A 60 5.09 17.17 -8.57
C LYS A 60 4.51 15.92 -7.93
N ILE A 61 4.10 16.06 -6.68
CA ILE A 61 3.40 15.02 -5.94
C ILE A 61 1.92 15.34 -5.98
N ARG A 62 1.11 14.40 -6.45
CA ARG A 62 -0.35 14.56 -6.52
C ARG A 62 -1.04 13.31 -6.00
N ARG A 63 -2.07 13.49 -5.17
CA ARG A 63 -2.95 12.40 -4.75
C ARG A 63 -3.76 11.86 -5.91
N ILE A 64 -3.60 10.56 -6.16
CA ILE A 64 -4.39 9.84 -7.17
C ILE A 64 -5.43 8.92 -6.54
N PHE A 65 -5.26 8.55 -5.28
CA PHE A 65 -6.20 7.68 -4.57
C PHE A 65 -6.26 7.99 -3.08
N THR A 66 -7.47 7.89 -2.52
CA THR A 66 -7.73 7.95 -1.08
C THR A 66 -8.98 7.14 -0.80
N GLY A 67 -8.84 6.01 -0.13
CA GLY A 67 -9.98 5.14 0.10
C GLY A 67 -9.64 3.81 0.76
N TRP A 68 -10.68 3.00 0.92
CA TRP A 68 -10.58 1.64 1.44
C TRP A 68 -10.18 0.67 0.33
N MET A 69 -9.12 -0.09 0.57
CA MET A 69 -8.72 -1.23 -0.25
C MET A 69 -9.17 -2.53 0.43
N PHE A 70 -9.46 -3.56 -0.37
CA PHE A 70 -9.95 -4.87 0.08
C PHE A 70 -9.07 -5.96 -0.49
N ALA A 71 -8.44 -6.77 0.36
CA ALA A 71 -7.48 -7.77 -0.09
C ALA A 71 -8.16 -8.98 -0.77
N ASP A 72 -9.38 -9.30 -0.36
CA ASP A 72 -10.22 -10.37 -0.89
C ASP A 72 -10.87 -9.99 -2.24
N SER A 73 -11.00 -8.70 -2.51
CA SER A 73 -11.57 -8.16 -3.75
C SER A 73 -10.78 -6.95 -4.28
N PRO A 74 -9.52 -7.14 -4.75
CA PRO A 74 -8.69 -6.04 -5.25
C PRO A 74 -9.36 -5.25 -6.38
N GLY A 75 -10.11 -5.92 -7.26
CA GLY A 75 -10.80 -5.28 -8.37
C GLY A 75 -11.91 -4.29 -7.99
N LEU A 76 -12.30 -4.21 -6.71
CA LEU A 76 -13.28 -3.21 -6.25
C LEU A 76 -12.64 -1.83 -6.01
N ASN A 77 -11.46 -1.79 -5.39
CA ASN A 77 -10.84 -0.53 -4.94
C ASN A 77 -9.30 -0.61 -4.89
N ALA A 78 -8.66 -1.25 -5.87
CA ALA A 78 -7.21 -1.14 -6.06
C ALA A 78 -6.86 0.17 -6.79
N VAL A 79 -5.58 0.53 -6.76
CA VAL A 79 -5.05 1.61 -7.60
C VAL A 79 -4.66 1.04 -8.95
N GLU A 80 -5.32 1.51 -9.99
CA GLU A 80 -4.97 1.25 -11.39
C GLU A 80 -4.35 2.52 -11.99
N HIS A 81 -3.02 2.57 -12.06
CA HIS A 81 -2.30 3.67 -12.69
C HIS A 81 -1.76 3.22 -14.06
N PRO A 82 -1.67 4.07 -15.10
CA PRO A 82 -1.33 3.62 -16.47
C PRO A 82 -0.09 2.73 -16.61
N VAL A 83 0.88 2.89 -15.70
CA VAL A 83 2.14 2.13 -15.68
C VAL A 83 2.21 1.13 -14.52
N TYR A 84 1.53 1.38 -13.41
CA TYR A 84 1.70 0.64 -12.16
C TYR A 84 0.33 0.31 -11.58
N ASP A 85 0.11 -0.90 -11.08
CA ASP A 85 -1.07 -1.17 -10.24
C ASP A 85 -0.61 -1.56 -8.84
N VAL A 86 -1.37 -1.15 -7.82
CA VAL A 86 -1.07 -1.45 -6.41
C VAL A 86 -2.34 -1.88 -5.70
N TRP A 87 -2.25 -2.98 -4.95
CA TRP A 87 -3.36 -3.50 -4.16
C TRP A 87 -2.89 -4.05 -2.82
N LEU A 88 -3.80 -4.01 -1.84
CA LEU A 88 -3.62 -4.61 -0.53
C LEU A 88 -3.63 -6.14 -0.64
N THR A 89 -2.74 -6.81 0.08
CA THR A 89 -2.73 -8.27 0.16
C THR A 89 -2.96 -8.79 1.58
N GLU A 90 -2.36 -8.14 2.59
CA GLU A 90 -2.42 -8.63 3.96
C GLU A 90 -2.14 -7.50 4.97
N CYS A 91 -2.72 -7.58 6.18
CA CYS A 91 -2.28 -6.80 7.34
C CYS A 91 -1.38 -7.68 8.20
N LYS A 92 -0.13 -7.26 8.42
CA LYS A 92 0.80 -7.94 9.32
C LYS A 92 1.06 -7.10 10.56
N THR A 93 1.12 -7.76 11.71
CA THR A 93 1.49 -7.12 12.99
C THR A 93 3.01 -7.05 13.18
N LYS A 94 3.77 -7.87 12.45
CA LYS A 94 5.23 -7.93 12.49
C LYS A 94 5.78 -8.06 11.07
N SER A 95 6.90 -7.40 10.79
CA SER A 95 7.66 -7.57 9.55
C SER A 95 9.10 -7.94 9.90
N ASP A 96 9.72 -8.78 9.07
CA ASP A 96 11.14 -9.12 9.17
C ASP A 96 12.03 -8.03 8.55
N VAL A 97 11.43 -7.05 7.87
CA VAL A 97 12.12 -5.88 7.32
C VAL A 97 12.13 -4.79 8.40
N PRO A 98 13.29 -4.30 8.87
CA PRO A 98 13.34 -3.26 9.88
C PRO A 98 12.61 -1.99 9.40
N PRO A 99 11.90 -1.27 10.28
CA PRO A 99 11.30 0.00 9.93
C PRO A 99 12.38 1.02 9.53
N PRO A 100 12.06 2.01 8.68
CA PRO A 100 12.98 3.09 8.34
C PRO A 100 13.45 3.81 9.62
N GLU A 101 14.75 4.13 9.71
CA GLU A 101 15.36 4.76 10.90
C GLU A 101 14.79 6.17 11.20
N ASP A 102 14.08 6.77 10.25
CA ASP A 102 13.49 8.12 10.38
C ASP A 102 12.03 8.13 10.91
N GLY A 103 11.43 6.96 11.16
CA GLY A 103 10.02 6.81 11.60
C GLY A 103 9.77 6.94 13.11
N GLU A 104 10.81 7.07 13.93
CA GLU A 104 10.72 7.31 15.39
C GLU A 104 10.39 8.77 15.75
N ALA A 105 9.52 9.42 14.98
CA ALA A 105 9.03 10.77 15.28
C ALA A 105 7.49 10.84 15.17
N LYS A 106 6.80 10.14 16.08
CA LYS A 106 5.63 10.64 16.87
C LYS A 106 4.82 9.47 17.45
N ALA A 107 5.30 8.94 18.57
CA ALA A 107 4.42 8.43 19.62
C ALA A 107 4.65 9.33 20.84
N GLN A 108 3.84 10.39 20.95
CA GLN A 108 3.60 11.14 22.18
C GLN A 108 2.12 11.01 22.52
#